data_AF-A0A350HZB2-F1
#
_entry.id   AF-A0A350HZB2-F1
#
_cell.length_a   1.000
_cell.length_b   1.000
_cell.length_c   1.000
_cell.angle_alpha   90.00
_cell.angle_beta   90.00
_cell.angle_gamma   90.00
#
_symmetry.space_group_name_H-M   'P 1'
#
loop_
_entity.id
_entity.type
_entity.pdbx_description
1 polymer ?
#
loop_
_entity_poly.entity_id
_entity_poly.type
_entity_poly.pdbx_seq_one_letter_code
_entity_poly.pdbx_strand_id
1 'polypeptide(L)'
;MLKDNLKLLLDYRDSPFKLGIVVDMPLYEYELENGEDCKVCGGRFTLRRPLTVKPLTNCPLCKKSVKKMISGFNTPTITKPVSISDAKKAGFTVLKKTSKGEYERQ
;
A
#
# COMPACT_ATOMS: atom_id res chain seq x y z
N MET A 1 19.71 3.49 27.27
CA MET A 1 18.83 3.60 28.45
C MET A 1 18.12 4.96 28.50
N LEU A 2 18.78 6.09 28.86
CA LEU A 2 18.11 7.41 28.92
C LEU A 2 17.76 8.03 27.55
N LYS A 3 18.54 7.74 26.51
CA LYS A 3 18.31 8.27 25.15
C LYS A 3 17.11 7.62 24.44
N ASP A 4 16.78 6.38 24.80
CA ASP A 4 15.72 5.60 24.17
C ASP A 4 14.33 6.05 24.66
N ASN A 5 14.24 6.42 25.94
CA ASN A 5 13.03 7.00 26.55
C ASN A 5 12.74 8.43 26.07
N LEU A 6 13.78 9.22 25.76
CA LEU A 6 13.61 10.57 25.19
C LEU A 6 13.07 10.51 23.76
N LYS A 7 13.46 9.50 22.99
CA LYS A 7 12.96 9.25 21.64
C LYS A 7 11.49 8.82 21.65
N LEU A 8 11.12 7.91 22.56
CA LEU A 8 9.72 7.54 22.84
C LEU A 8 8.84 8.73 23.24
N LEU A 9 9.37 9.67 24.02
CA LEU A 9 8.66 10.89 24.41
C LEU A 9 8.50 11.90 23.26
N LEU A 10 9.48 12.01 22.38
CA LEU A 10 9.40 12.86 21.18
C LEU A 10 8.44 12.26 20.15
N ASP A 11 8.51 10.95 19.91
CA ASP A 11 7.55 10.21 19.07
C ASP A 11 6.10 10.30 19.63
N TYR A 12 5.94 10.42 20.96
CA TYR A 12 4.64 10.65 21.62
C TYR A 12 4.18 12.11 21.51
N ARG A 13 5.10 13.08 21.51
CA ARG A 13 4.81 14.53 21.40
C ARG A 13 4.40 14.92 19.98
N ASP A 14 4.95 14.25 18.98
CA ASP A 14 4.57 14.38 17.56
C ASP A 14 3.45 13.40 17.16
N SER A 15 2.82 12.73 18.14
CA SER A 15 1.75 11.80 17.85
C SER A 15 0.51 12.56 17.36
N PRO A 16 -0.07 12.16 16.21
CA PRO A 16 -1.26 12.82 15.68
C PRO A 16 -2.49 12.68 16.60
N PHE A 17 -2.45 11.72 17.54
CA PHE A 17 -3.48 11.51 18.55
C PHE A 17 -3.68 12.69 19.50
N LYS A 18 -2.63 13.50 19.76
CA LYS A 18 -2.68 14.63 20.70
C LYS A 18 -2.94 15.98 20.02
N LEU A 19 -2.68 16.07 18.72
CA LEU A 19 -2.82 17.31 17.94
C LEU A 19 -4.22 17.52 17.33
N GLY A 20 -5.14 16.55 17.45
CA GLY A 20 -6.49 16.68 16.89
C GLY A 20 -6.53 16.78 15.35
N ILE A 21 -5.38 16.59 14.70
CA ILE A 21 -5.24 16.57 13.25
C ILE A 21 -5.67 15.19 12.80
N VAL A 22 -6.81 15.12 12.11
CA VAL A 22 -7.21 13.92 11.37
C VAL A 22 -6.27 13.78 10.16
N VAL A 23 -5.03 13.40 10.42
CA VAL A 23 -4.18 12.84 9.37
C VAL A 23 -4.85 11.55 8.98
N ASP A 24 -5.28 11.48 7.73
CA ASP A 24 -5.80 10.27 7.11
C ASP A 24 -4.88 9.11 7.53
N MET A 25 -5.44 8.13 8.23
CA MET A 25 -4.71 7.05 8.89
C MET A 25 -4.92 5.79 8.07
N PRO A 26 -4.28 5.66 6.90
CA PRO A 26 -4.56 4.58 5.98
C PRO A 26 -4.19 3.23 6.60
N LEU A 27 -4.87 2.22 6.10
CA LEU A 27 -4.51 0.83 6.31
C LEU A 27 -3.31 0.50 5.43
N TYR A 28 -2.28 -0.07 6.02
CA TYR A 28 -1.15 -0.65 5.30
C TYR A 28 -1.11 -2.17 5.49
N GLU A 29 -0.77 -2.88 4.43
CA GLU A 29 -0.57 -4.32 4.41
C GLU A 29 0.92 -4.66 4.44
N TYR A 30 1.29 -5.67 5.22
CA TYR A 30 2.65 -6.16 5.35
C TYR A 30 2.70 -7.68 5.25
N GLU A 31 3.80 -8.19 4.69
CA GLU A 31 4.11 -9.62 4.59
C GLU A 31 5.53 -9.87 5.11
N LEU A 32 5.78 -11.08 5.63
CA LEU A 32 7.11 -11.52 6.06
C LEU A 32 7.98 -11.87 4.84
N GLU A 33 9.21 -11.34 4.79
CA GLU A 33 10.07 -11.50 3.60
C GLU A 33 10.47 -12.96 3.34
N ASN A 34 10.64 -13.77 4.38
CA ASN A 34 11.12 -15.15 4.24
C ASN A 34 9.99 -16.17 4.01
N GLY A 35 8.74 -15.74 3.84
CA GLY A 35 7.60 -16.66 3.73
C GLY A 35 7.40 -17.53 4.97
N GLU A 36 7.94 -17.13 6.12
CA GLU A 36 7.82 -17.87 7.36
C GLU A 36 6.47 -17.64 8.01
N ASP A 37 5.79 -18.72 8.38
CA ASP A 37 4.56 -18.62 9.16
C ASP A 37 4.85 -18.16 10.58
N CYS A 38 4.32 -16.99 10.90
CA CYS A 38 4.31 -16.45 12.24
C CYS A 38 3.04 -16.92 12.94
N LYS A 39 3.16 -17.75 13.99
CA LYS A 39 2.01 -18.27 14.76
C LYS A 39 1.05 -17.18 15.25
N VAL A 40 1.55 -15.96 15.45
CA VAL A 40 0.76 -14.83 15.98
C VAL A 40 0.21 -13.95 14.86
N CYS A 41 0.93 -13.80 13.75
CA CYS A 41 0.62 -12.85 12.68
C CYS A 41 0.19 -13.50 11.36
N GLY A 42 0.17 -14.82 11.27
CA GLY A 42 -0.39 -15.57 10.13
C GLY A 42 0.31 -15.32 8.78
N GLY A 43 1.54 -14.79 8.79
CA GLY A 43 2.29 -14.45 7.56
C GLY A 43 1.97 -13.07 6.97
N ARG A 44 0.73 -12.59 7.11
CA ARG A 44 0.25 -11.30 6.58
C ARG A 44 -0.60 -10.56 7.61
N PHE A 45 -0.39 -9.26 7.75
CA PHE A 45 -1.18 -8.44 8.67
C PHE A 45 -1.39 -7.02 8.15
N THR A 46 -2.41 -6.37 8.71
CA THR A 46 -2.78 -4.99 8.40
C THR A 46 -2.54 -4.08 9.60
N LEU A 47 -2.14 -2.84 9.33
CA LEU A 47 -1.85 -1.86 10.38
C LEU A 47 -2.24 -0.45 9.93
N ARG A 48 -3.00 0.25 10.78
CA ARG A 48 -3.34 1.67 10.55
C ARG A 48 -2.20 2.55 11.01
N ARG A 49 -1.65 3.38 10.13
CA ARG A 49 -0.56 4.31 10.48
C ARG A 49 -0.62 5.62 9.72
N PRO A 50 -0.07 6.71 10.27
CA PRO A 50 -0.03 8.00 9.59
C PRO A 50 0.93 7.97 8.40
N LEU A 51 0.64 8.78 7.37
CA LEU A 51 1.48 8.94 6.18
C LEU A 51 2.90 9.44 6.49
N THR A 52 3.06 10.29 7.51
CA THR A 52 4.33 10.92 7.88
C THR A 52 5.36 9.93 8.41
N VAL A 53 4.93 8.77 8.92
CA VAL A 53 5.81 7.84 9.63
C VAL A 53 6.39 6.79 8.68
N LYS A 54 7.70 6.60 8.75
CA LYS A 54 8.44 5.63 7.91
C LYS A 54 7.85 4.22 8.00
N PRO A 55 7.83 3.44 6.90
CA PRO A 55 7.31 2.07 6.88
C PRO A 55 8.04 1.17 7.88
N LEU A 56 7.35 0.13 8.36
CA LEU A 56 7.93 -0.86 9.27
C LEU A 56 8.94 -1.73 8.52
N THR A 57 10.09 -1.97 9.16
CA THR A 57 11.10 -2.94 8.70
C THR A 57 10.97 -4.28 9.43
N ASN A 58 10.48 -4.26 10.67
CA ASN A 58 10.32 -5.45 11.51
C ASN A 58 8.89 -5.55 12.05
N CYS A 59 8.39 -6.77 12.21
CA CYS A 59 7.10 -7.03 12.83
C CYS A 59 7.16 -6.69 14.33
N PRO A 60 6.19 -5.92 14.88
CA PRO A 60 6.21 -5.56 16.30
C PRO A 60 6.01 -6.74 17.25
N LEU A 61 5.44 -7.86 16.78
CA LEU A 61 5.18 -9.04 17.62
C LEU A 61 6.31 -10.08 17.52
N CYS A 62 6.69 -10.49 16.30
CA CYS A 62 7.69 -11.54 16.10
C CYS A 62 9.11 -11.03 15.81
N LYS A 63 9.29 -9.71 15.63
CA LYS A 63 10.56 -9.02 15.33
C LYS A 63 11.26 -9.47 14.04
N LYS A 64 10.64 -10.32 13.24
CA LYS A 64 11.13 -10.75 11.92
C LYS A 64 11.01 -9.60 10.90
N SER A 65 11.82 -9.67 9.83
CA SER A 65 11.77 -8.67 8.76
C SER A 65 10.45 -8.74 7.98
N VAL A 66 9.90 -7.57 7.68
CA VAL A 66 8.64 -7.42 6.96
C VAL A 66 8.80 -6.46 5.79
N LYS A 67 8.04 -6.72 4.73
CA LYS A 67 7.93 -5.86 3.55
C LYS A 67 6.53 -5.27 3.46
N LYS A 68 6.45 -3.99 3.09
CA LYS A 68 5.19 -3.32 2.79
C LYS A 68 4.64 -3.82 1.46
N MET A 69 3.37 -4.22 1.47
CA MET A 69 2.64 -4.64 0.29
C MET A 69 1.83 -3.48 -0.27
N ILE A 70 1.63 -3.49 -1.58
CA ILE A 70 0.64 -2.64 -2.24
C ILE A 70 -0.68 -3.39 -2.12
N SER A 71 -1.66 -2.77 -1.47
CA SER A 71 -2.99 -3.36 -1.29
C SER A 71 -3.62 -3.67 -2.65
N GLY A 72 -4.34 -4.79 -2.71
CA GLY A 72 -5.14 -5.11 -3.89
C GLY A 72 -6.16 -4.01 -4.16
N PHE A 73 -6.28 -3.61 -5.43
CA PHE A 73 -7.35 -2.72 -5.89
C PHE A 73 -8.29 -3.49 -6.80
N ASN A 74 -9.59 -3.22 -6.69
CA ASN A 74 -10.58 -3.87 -7.54
C ASN A 74 -10.80 -3.01 -8.80
N THR A 75 -10.46 -3.56 -9.97
CA THR A 75 -10.87 -2.99 -11.26
C THR A 75 -12.12 -3.73 -11.73
N PRO A 76 -13.30 -3.10 -11.70
CA PRO A 76 -14.53 -3.80 -12.02
C PRO A 76 -14.61 -4.12 -13.51
N THR A 77 -14.43 -5.39 -13.85
CA THR A 77 -14.51 -5.89 -15.23
C THR A 77 -15.94 -5.95 -15.76
N ILE A 78 -16.93 -6.14 -14.89
CA ILE A 78 -18.34 -6.30 -15.28
C ILE A 78 -19.04 -4.94 -15.42
N THR A 79 -18.94 -4.08 -14.39
CA THR A 79 -19.70 -2.80 -14.39
C THR A 79 -19.03 -1.72 -15.24
N LYS A 80 -17.72 -1.82 -15.50
CA LYS A 80 -16.98 -0.89 -16.35
C LYS A 80 -16.05 -1.65 -17.29
N PRO A 81 -16.59 -2.26 -18.36
CA PRO A 81 -15.75 -2.88 -19.37
C PRO A 81 -14.88 -1.83 -20.07
N VAL A 82 -13.80 -2.28 -20.71
CA VAL A 82 -12.89 -1.40 -21.46
C VAL A 82 -13.67 -0.72 -22.59
N SER A 83 -13.86 0.60 -22.50
CA SER A 83 -14.59 1.40 -23.49
C SER A 83 -13.63 2.19 -24.39
N ILE A 84 -13.61 1.86 -25.68
CA ILE A 84 -12.77 2.54 -26.68
C ILE A 84 -13.19 4.00 -26.88
N SER A 85 -14.50 4.29 -26.78
CA SER A 85 -15.03 5.64 -26.89
C SER A 85 -14.54 6.57 -25.80
N ASP A 86 -14.51 6.10 -24.55
CA ASP A 86 -14.08 6.93 -23.43
C ASP A 86 -12.56 7.08 -23.43
N ALA A 87 -11.84 6.04 -23.85
CA ALA A 87 -10.40 6.11 -24.07
C ALA A 87 -10.03 7.20 -25.09
N LYS A 88 -10.72 7.27 -26.23
CA LYS A 88 -10.49 8.33 -27.23
C LYS A 88 -10.85 9.71 -26.71
N LYS A 89 -11.98 9.86 -25.99
CA LYS A 89 -12.38 11.13 -25.36
C LYS A 89 -11.36 11.62 -24.34
N ALA A 90 -10.74 10.71 -23.60
CA ALA A 90 -9.67 11.00 -22.65
C ALA A 90 -8.31 11.26 -23.32
N GLY A 91 -8.23 11.23 -24.66
CA GLY A 91 -7.01 11.51 -25.42
C GLY A 91 -6.07 10.31 -25.59
N PHE A 92 -6.50 9.10 -25.24
CA PHE A 92 -5.68 7.90 -25.44
C PHE A 92 -5.69 7.48 -26.92
N THR A 93 -4.52 7.12 -27.44
CA THR A 93 -4.40 6.45 -28.75
C THR A 93 -4.73 4.98 -28.57
N VAL A 94 -5.84 4.51 -29.14
CA VAL A 94 -6.26 3.12 -29.07
C VAL A 94 -5.73 2.37 -30.29
N LEU A 95 -5.02 1.26 -30.05
CA LEU A 95 -4.46 0.41 -31.08
C LEU A 95 -5.06 -0.99 -30.99
N LYS A 96 -5.45 -1.55 -32.13
CA LYS A 96 -5.88 -2.95 -32.25
C LYS A 96 -4.73 -3.77 -32.83
N LYS A 97 -4.47 -4.94 -32.22
CA LYS A 97 -3.49 -5.89 -32.76
C LYS A 97 -4.12 -6.67 -33.90
N THR A 98 -3.63 -6.49 -35.13
CA THR A 98 -4.18 -7.12 -36.34
C THR A 98 -3.38 -8.37 -36.76
N SER A 99 -2.07 -8.44 -36.46
CA SER A 99 -1.21 -9.60 -36.82
C SER A 99 -0.09 -9.85 -35.78
N LYS A 100 0.90 -10.72 -36.10
CA LYS A 100 2.08 -10.99 -35.25
C LYS A 100 3.08 -9.82 -35.29
N GLY A 101 2.65 -8.65 -34.80
CA GLY A 101 3.52 -7.48 -34.61
C GLY A 101 2.93 -6.18 -35.14
N GLU A 102 1.88 -6.22 -35.97
CA GLU A 102 1.27 -5.02 -36.53
C GLU A 102 0.09 -4.54 -35.69
N TYR A 103 0.04 -3.22 -35.51
CA TYR A 103 -0.95 -2.51 -34.73
C TYR A 103 -1.57 -1.41 -35.58
N GLU A 104 -2.89 -1.41 -35.69
CA GLU A 104 -3.65 -0.40 -36.42
C GLU A 104 -4.40 0.50 -35.44
N ARG A 105 -4.58 1.77 -35.80
CA ARG A 105 -5.39 2.69 -35.01
C ARG A 105 -6.85 2.28 -35.08
N GLN A 106 -7.46 2.08 -33.92
CA GLN A 106 -8.87 1.71 -33.76
C GLN A 106 -9.73 2.92 -33.47
#